data_AF-R9T762-F1
#
_entry.id   AF-R9T762-F1
#
_cell.length_a   1.000
_cell.length_b   1.000
_cell.length_c   1.000
_cell.angle_alpha   90.00
_cell.angle_beta   90.00
_cell.angle_gamma   90.00
#
_symmetry.space_group_name_H-M   'P 1'
#
loop_
_entity.id
_entity.type
_entity.pdbx_description
1 polymer ?
#
loop_
_entity_poly.entity_id
_entity_poly.type
_entity_poly.pdbx_seq_one_letter_code
_entity_poly.pdbx_strand_id
1 'polypeptide(L)'
;MVGYDLSCNKCGHTVNISEWVGQHDTDQEIEEKIRKGEFGEEVKKFYDEHGGPITVLYELYRCEKCDLISEEIYVIIAKNNDEFLMHQTCKECGGNTSLVNMSIEGTDHIPCPKCHRGRLVMTGEFLWD
;
A
#
# COMPACT_ATOMS: atom_id res chain seq x y z
N MET A 1 -0.08 5.29 -15.39
CA MET A 1 0.42 5.00 -14.02
C MET A 1 1.96 4.95 -14.00
N VAL A 2 2.62 5.34 -12.91
CA VAL A 2 4.09 5.25 -12.73
C VAL A 2 4.34 4.21 -11.65
N GLY A 3 5.33 3.36 -11.83
CA GLY A 3 5.86 2.56 -10.74
C GLY A 3 7.36 2.39 -10.84
N TYR A 4 7.93 1.84 -9.78
CA TYR A 4 9.36 1.73 -9.56
C TYR A 4 9.77 0.29 -9.35
N ASP A 5 10.83 -0.09 -10.05
CA ASP A 5 11.58 -1.29 -9.76
C ASP A 5 12.63 -0.96 -8.71
N LEU A 6 12.46 -1.50 -7.51
CA LEU A 6 13.46 -1.42 -6.47
C LEU A 6 14.30 -2.70 -6.42
N SER A 7 15.61 -2.57 -6.35
CA SER A 7 16.52 -3.71 -6.18
C SER A 7 17.48 -3.51 -5.01
N CYS A 8 17.73 -4.56 -4.25
CA CYS A 8 18.71 -4.52 -3.17
C CYS A 8 20.13 -4.45 -3.74
N ASN A 9 20.87 -3.40 -3.38
CA ASN A 9 22.26 -3.19 -3.78
C ASN A 9 23.28 -4.19 -3.18
N LYS A 10 22.83 -5.16 -2.37
CA LYS A 10 23.68 -6.22 -1.78
C LYS A 10 23.29 -7.63 -2.21
N CYS A 11 22.01 -7.97 -2.19
CA CYS A 11 21.55 -9.34 -2.43
C CYS A 11 20.71 -9.51 -3.71
N GLY A 12 20.45 -8.42 -4.43
CA GLY A 12 19.66 -8.45 -5.68
C GLY A 12 18.18 -8.74 -5.49
N HIS A 13 17.66 -8.77 -4.25
CA HIS A 13 16.22 -8.87 -4.02
C HIS A 13 15.49 -7.69 -4.65
N THR A 14 14.49 -7.99 -5.47
CA THR A 14 13.67 -6.99 -6.14
C THR A 14 12.31 -6.85 -5.48
N VAL A 15 11.79 -5.62 -5.48
CA VAL A 15 10.42 -5.27 -5.11
C VAL A 15 9.91 -4.34 -6.19
N ASN A 16 8.69 -4.56 -6.65
CA ASN A 16 8.01 -3.65 -7.57
C ASN A 16 6.99 -2.89 -6.74
N ILE A 17 7.02 -1.57 -6.85
CA ILE A 17 6.06 -0.71 -6.17
C ILE A 17 5.40 0.17 -7.21
N SER A 18 4.08 0.29 -7.13
CA SER A 18 3.34 1.22 -7.95
C SER A 18 3.36 2.56 -7.21
N GLU A 19 3.83 3.64 -7.84
CA GLU A 19 3.65 4.98 -7.28
C GLU A 19 2.33 5.55 -7.80
N TRP A 20 1.25 4.95 -7.30
CA TRP A 20 -0.06 5.59 -7.26
C TRP A 20 -0.50 5.61 -5.81
N VAL A 21 -0.28 6.74 -5.14
CA VAL A 21 -1.17 7.11 -4.04
C VAL A 21 -2.53 7.39 -4.69
N GLY A 22 -3.41 6.40 -4.71
CA GLY A 22 -4.66 6.49 -5.48
C GLY A 22 -5.41 5.17 -5.64
N GLN A 23 -6.49 5.22 -6.41
CA GLN A 23 -7.43 4.12 -6.63
C GLN A 23 -6.95 3.22 -7.80
N HIS A 24 -6.60 1.95 -7.53
CA HIS A 24 -6.20 0.99 -8.58
C HIS A 24 -7.38 0.33 -9.30
N ASP A 25 -8.49 0.20 -8.58
CA ASP A 25 -9.68 -0.54 -9.00
C ASP A 25 -10.74 0.43 -9.51
N THR A 26 -11.53 0.04 -10.50
CA THR A 26 -12.76 0.79 -10.83
C THR A 26 -13.71 0.81 -9.63
N ASP A 27 -14.59 1.82 -9.57
CA ASP A 27 -15.61 1.89 -8.51
C ASP A 27 -16.41 0.57 -8.38
N GLN A 28 -16.70 -0.07 -9.52
CA GLN A 28 -17.39 -1.36 -9.55
C GLN A 28 -16.56 -2.49 -8.92
N GLU A 29 -15.27 -2.58 -9.24
CA GLU A 29 -14.37 -3.58 -8.63
C GLU A 29 -14.22 -3.36 -7.12
N ILE A 30 -14.14 -2.11 -6.68
CA ILE A 30 -14.11 -1.75 -5.26
C ILE A 30 -15.38 -2.21 -4.57
N GLU A 31 -16.56 -1.89 -5.11
CA GLU A 31 -17.83 -2.34 -4.55
C GLU A 31 -17.91 -3.86 -4.45
N GLU A 32 -17.45 -4.58 -5.48
CA GLU A 32 -17.42 -6.04 -5.46
C GLU A 32 -16.49 -6.58 -4.37
N LYS A 33 -15.28 -6.03 -4.24
CA LYS A 33 -14.30 -6.42 -3.21
C LYS A 33 -14.82 -6.15 -1.80
N ILE A 34 -15.46 -5.00 -1.58
CA ILE A 34 -16.11 -4.65 -0.31
C ILE A 34 -17.21 -5.66 0.01
N ARG A 35 -18.11 -5.95 -0.94
CA ARG A 35 -19.23 -6.90 -0.74
C ARG A 35 -18.73 -8.31 -0.42
N LYS A 36 -17.64 -8.73 -1.07
CA LYS A 36 -16.94 -10.00 -0.82
C LYS A 36 -16.17 -10.02 0.51
N GLY A 37 -15.99 -8.87 1.16
CA GLY A 37 -15.27 -8.73 2.43
C GLY A 37 -13.74 -8.77 2.29
N GLU A 38 -13.21 -8.51 1.09
CA GLU A 38 -11.78 -8.60 0.80
C GLU A 38 -10.95 -7.54 1.54
N PHE A 39 -11.59 -6.41 1.91
CA PHE A 39 -10.97 -5.35 2.72
C PHE A 39 -11.29 -5.49 4.23
N GLY A 40 -11.96 -6.57 4.63
CA GLY A 40 -12.37 -6.83 6.00
C GLY A 40 -13.79 -6.36 6.33
N GLU A 41 -14.32 -6.94 7.42
CA GLU A 41 -15.71 -6.71 7.84
C GLU A 41 -15.96 -5.27 8.32
N GLU A 42 -14.95 -4.56 8.81
CA GLU A 42 -15.11 -3.15 9.24
C GLU A 42 -15.36 -2.23 8.06
N VAL A 43 -14.64 -2.44 6.96
CA VAL A 43 -14.84 -1.71 5.70
C VAL A 43 -16.22 -1.99 5.11
N LYS A 44 -16.65 -3.26 5.16
CA LYS A 44 -17.98 -3.65 4.71
C LYS A 44 -19.09 -2.96 5.51
N LYS A 45 -18.96 -2.94 6.85
CA LYS A 45 -19.89 -2.21 7.72
C LYS A 45 -19.90 -0.71 7.41
N PHE A 46 -18.72 -0.11 7.25
CA PHE A 46 -18.60 1.29 6.88
C PHE A 46 -19.34 1.59 5.55
N TYR A 47 -19.16 0.75 4.53
CA TYR A 47 -19.89 0.87 3.26
C TYR A 47 -21.40 0.70 3.42
N ASP A 48 -21.84 -0.30 4.19
CA ASP A 48 -23.28 -0.56 4.42
C ASP A 48 -23.95 0.59 5.18
N GLU A 49 -23.24 1.28 6.08
CA GLU A 49 -23.74 2.41 6.87
C GLU A 49 -23.81 3.72 6.09
N HIS A 50 -22.81 4.01 5.25
CA HIS A 50 -22.68 5.30 4.57
C HIS A 50 -23.22 5.28 3.14
N GLY A 51 -23.11 4.13 2.47
CA GLY A 51 -23.59 3.89 1.11
C GLY A 51 -22.91 4.71 0.01
N GLY A 52 -23.09 4.26 -1.22
CA GLY A 52 -22.64 4.97 -2.43
C GLY A 52 -21.18 4.68 -2.82
N PRO A 53 -20.68 5.36 -3.87
CA PRO A 53 -19.34 5.15 -4.39
C PRO A 53 -18.30 5.48 -3.31
N ILE A 54 -17.29 4.62 -3.24
CA ILE A 54 -16.17 4.72 -2.31
C ILE A 54 -14.88 4.85 -3.11
N THR A 55 -14.03 5.77 -2.68
CA THR A 55 -12.64 5.83 -3.15
C THR A 55 -11.75 5.12 -2.14
N VAL A 56 -10.91 4.21 -2.64
CA VAL A 56 -9.88 3.53 -1.86
C VAL A 56 -8.53 4.11 -2.25
N LEU A 57 -7.79 4.59 -1.25
CA LEU A 57 -6.43 5.09 -1.44
C LEU A 57 -5.44 4.06 -0.92
N TYR A 58 -4.48 3.70 -1.76
CA TYR A 58 -3.38 2.82 -1.41
C TYR A 58 -2.14 3.65 -1.06
N GLU A 59 -1.38 3.19 -0.08
CA GLU A 59 -0.11 3.77 0.31
C GLU A 59 0.93 2.68 0.61
N LEU A 60 2.20 3.07 0.57
CA LEU A 60 3.30 2.18 0.89
C LEU A 60 3.58 2.18 2.39
N TYR A 61 3.66 1.00 2.96
CA TYR A 61 3.96 0.78 4.36
C TYR A 61 5.23 -0.04 4.52
N ARG A 62 6.02 0.28 5.55
CA ARG A 62 7.14 -0.54 6.00
C ARG A 62 6.85 -1.09 7.39
N CYS A 63 7.07 -2.39 7.58
CA CYS A 63 7.05 -2.97 8.90
C CYS A 63 8.28 -2.53 9.72
N GLU A 64 8.04 -2.03 10.94
CA GLU A 64 9.11 -1.61 11.84
C GLU A 64 9.93 -2.78 12.42
N LYS A 65 9.43 -4.01 12.29
CA LYS A 65 10.04 -5.22 12.86
C LYS A 65 10.84 -6.05 11.85
N CYS A 66 10.31 -6.25 10.64
CA CYS A 66 10.94 -7.10 9.62
C CYS A 66 11.33 -6.33 8.34
N ASP A 67 11.16 -5.02 8.31
CA ASP A 67 11.45 -4.14 7.17
C ASP A 67 10.66 -4.47 5.89
N LEU A 68 9.68 -5.38 5.95
CA LEU A 68 8.85 -5.71 4.79
C LEU A 68 8.09 -4.48 4.32
N ILE A 69 8.05 -4.30 3.01
CA ILE A 69 7.31 -3.23 2.37
C ILE A 69 6.14 -3.83 1.65
N SER A 70 4.98 -3.20 1.81
CA SER A 70 3.77 -3.58 1.09
C SER A 70 2.96 -2.35 0.74
N GLU A 71 2.30 -2.41 -0.41
CA GLU A 71 1.23 -1.50 -0.78
C GLU A 71 -0.05 -1.99 -0.08
N GLU A 72 -0.65 -1.12 0.73
CA GLU A 72 -1.83 -1.44 1.52
C GLU A 72 -2.83 -0.28 1.45
N ILE A 73 -4.10 -0.59 1.70
CA ILE A 73 -5.16 0.42 1.75
C ILE A 73 -4.94 1.31 2.97
N TYR A 74 -4.92 2.62 2.77
CA TYR A 74 -4.79 3.58 3.86
C TYR A 74 -6.14 4.17 4.26
N VAL A 75 -6.87 4.73 3.29
CA VAL A 75 -8.13 5.45 3.53
C VAL A 75 -9.19 4.94 2.58
N ILE A 76 -10.40 4.85 3.13
CA ILE A 76 -11.63 4.62 2.39
C ILE A 76 -12.52 5.85 2.58
N ILE A 77 -12.86 6.54 1.49
CA ILE A 77 -13.64 7.78 1.50
C ILE A 77 -15.03 7.49 0.92
N ALA A 78 -16.07 7.72 1.71
CA ALA A 78 -17.45 7.66 1.26
C ALA A 78 -17.89 8.96 0.57
N LYS A 79 -18.97 8.89 -0.22
CA LYS A 79 -19.50 10.03 -1.01
C LYS A 79 -19.82 11.29 -0.19
N ASN A 80 -20.08 11.15 1.10
CA ASN A 80 -20.37 12.26 2.02
C ASN A 80 -19.11 12.85 2.70
N ASN A 81 -17.92 12.44 2.26
CA ASN A 81 -16.61 12.75 2.83
C ASN A 81 -16.37 12.17 4.23
N ASP A 82 -17.14 11.14 4.63
CA ASP A 82 -16.73 10.34 5.78
C ASP A 82 -15.55 9.46 5.39
N GLU A 83 -14.57 9.35 6.29
CA GLU A 83 -13.31 8.65 6.07
C GLU A 83 -13.14 7.51 7.06
N PHE A 84 -12.75 6.34 6.55
CA PHE A 84 -12.32 5.21 7.36
C PHE A 84 -10.83 4.95 7.15
N LEU A 85 -10.04 5.16 8.20
CA LEU A 85 -8.60 4.91 8.21
C LEU A 85 -8.32 3.47 8.61
N MET A 86 -7.63 2.74 7.74
CA MET A 86 -7.24 1.37 8.03
C MET A 86 -5.99 1.33 8.92
N HIS A 87 -6.09 0.64 10.06
CA HIS A 87 -4.91 0.30 10.85
C HIS A 87 -4.17 -0.87 10.19
N GLN A 88 -2.95 -0.60 9.72
CA GLN A 88 -2.14 -1.60 9.06
C GLN A 88 -1.20 -2.30 10.04
N THR A 89 -1.16 -3.62 9.96
CA THR A 89 -0.17 -4.46 10.64
C THR A 89 0.52 -5.34 9.61
N CYS A 90 1.78 -5.68 9.86
CA CYS A 90 2.55 -6.49 8.93
C CYS A 90 1.97 -7.90 8.82
N LYS A 91 1.51 -8.28 7.63
CA LYS A 91 0.94 -9.61 7.35
C LYS A 91 1.89 -10.77 7.62
N GLU A 92 3.21 -10.54 7.51
CA GLU A 92 4.23 -11.58 7.75
C GLU A 92 4.57 -11.78 9.23
N CYS A 93 4.63 -10.70 10.02
CA CYS A 93 5.18 -10.80 11.39
C CYS A 93 4.30 -10.20 12.50
N GLY A 94 3.14 -9.63 12.14
CA GLY A 94 2.19 -8.95 13.04
C GLY A 94 2.71 -7.65 13.66
N GLY A 95 3.87 -7.15 13.23
CA GLY A 95 4.44 -5.90 13.74
C GLY A 95 3.72 -4.67 13.22
N ASN A 96 3.92 -3.54 13.89
CA ASN A 96 3.43 -2.25 13.43
C ASN A 96 4.06 -1.87 12.08
N THR A 97 3.31 -1.09 11.30
CA THR A 97 3.80 -0.51 10.06
C THR A 97 3.81 1.01 10.14
N SER A 98 4.76 1.61 9.44
CA SER A 98 4.90 3.05 9.28
C SER A 98 4.77 3.40 7.80
N LEU A 99 4.11 4.52 7.50
CA LEU A 99 4.03 5.05 6.14
C LEU A 99 5.43 5.29 5.56
N VAL A 100 5.64 4.90 4.30
CA VAL A 100 6.83 5.24 3.51
C VAL A 100 6.44 6.36 2.55
N ASN A 101 6.95 7.56 2.80
CA ASN A 101 6.75 8.68 1.90
C ASN A 101 7.90 8.77 0.90
N MET A 102 7.72 8.17 -0.29
CA MET A 102 8.78 8.17 -1.32
C MET A 102 9.13 9.57 -1.84
N SER A 103 8.15 10.48 -1.87
CA SER A 103 8.35 11.86 -2.33
C SER A 103 9.19 12.72 -1.38
N ILE A 104 9.26 12.35 -0.09
CA ILE A 104 10.05 13.04 0.93
C ILE A 104 11.36 12.29 1.22
N GLU A 105 11.30 10.95 1.31
CA GLU A 105 12.43 10.15 1.77
C GLU A 105 13.38 9.73 0.63
N GLY A 106 12.92 9.69 -0.62
CA GLY A 106 13.66 9.05 -1.72
C GLY A 106 13.84 7.54 -1.51
N THR A 107 14.15 6.80 -2.58
CA THR A 107 14.24 5.33 -2.49
C THR A 107 15.43 4.82 -1.67
N ASP A 108 16.40 5.68 -1.39
CA ASP A 108 17.76 5.30 -0.98
C ASP A 108 17.90 4.94 0.51
N HIS A 109 16.81 5.05 1.25
CA HIS A 109 16.76 4.85 2.71
C HIS A 109 16.05 3.58 3.14
N ILE A 110 15.54 2.80 2.19
CA ILE A 110 14.72 1.64 2.47
C ILE A 110 15.62 0.41 2.73
N PRO A 111 15.64 -0.17 3.96
CA PRO A 111 16.42 -1.38 4.23
C PRO A 111 15.91 -2.57 3.42
N CYS A 112 16.80 -3.49 3.04
CA CYS A 112 16.37 -4.71 2.36
C CYS A 112 15.77 -5.72 3.35
N PRO A 113 14.48 -6.09 3.22
CA PRO A 113 13.82 -7.03 4.14
C PRO A 113 14.38 -8.45 4.05
N LYS A 114 15.04 -8.81 2.95
CA LYS A 114 15.57 -10.16 2.74
C LYS A 114 16.92 -10.39 3.42
N CYS A 115 17.80 -9.40 3.38
CA CYS A 115 19.18 -9.58 3.85
C CYS A 115 19.56 -8.68 5.02
N HIS A 116 18.80 -7.62 5.30
CA HIS A 116 19.05 -6.60 6.33
C HIS A 116 20.44 -5.95 6.29
N ARG A 117 21.22 -6.19 5.23
CA ARG A 117 22.60 -5.68 5.04
C ARG A 117 22.72 -4.66 3.93
N GLY A 118 21.72 -4.62 3.04
CA GLY A 118 21.65 -3.70 1.91
C GLY A 118 20.44 -2.80 2.01
N ARG A 119 20.30 -1.95 0.99
CA ARG A 119 19.14 -1.09 0.80
C ARG A 119 18.50 -1.35 -0.54
N LEU A 120 17.19 -1.20 -0.61
CA LEU A 120 16.49 -1.11 -1.87
C LEU A 120 16.86 0.23 -2.50
N VAL A 121 17.19 0.19 -3.79
CA VAL A 121 17.48 1.38 -4.60
C VAL A 121 16.65 1.30 -5.87
N MET A 122 16.21 2.45 -6.37
CA MET A 122 15.50 2.50 -7.65
C MET A 122 16.43 2.03 -8.77
N THR A 123 15.95 1.06 -9.54
CA THR A 123 16.64 0.48 -10.69
C THR A 123 15.91 0.73 -12.01
N GLY A 124 14.66 1.15 -11.95
CA GLY A 124 13.87 1.50 -13.11
C GLY A 124 12.59 2.21 -12.72
N GLU A 125 12.08 2.96 -13.69
CA GLU A 125 10.73 3.52 -13.70
C GLU A 125 9.98 2.85 -14.85
N PHE A 126 8.74 2.47 -14.61
CA PHE A 126 7.86 1.95 -15.64
C PHE A 126 6.56 2.72 -15.65
N LEU A 127 6.01 2.87 -16.86
CA LEU A 127 4.65 3.36 -17.05
C LEU A 127 3.74 2.15 -17.22
N TRP A 128 2.75 1.98 -16.34
CA TRP A 128 1.61 1.12 -16.62
C TRP A 128 0.53 1.97 -17.30
N ASP A 129 -0.03 1.50 -18.41
CA ASP A 129 -1.24 2.08 -18.99
C ASP A 129 -2.44 1.89 -18.04
#